data_AF-A0A7S2LKK6-F1
#
_entry.id   AF-A0A7S2LKK6-F1
#
_cell.length_a   1.000
_cell.length_b   1.000
_cell.length_c   1.000
_cell.angle_alpha   90.00
_cell.angle_beta   90.00
_cell.angle_gamma   90.00
#
_symmetry.space_group_name_H-M   'P 1'
#
loop_
_entity.id
_entity.type
_entity.pdbx_description
1 polymer ?
#
loop_
_entity_poly.entity_id
_entity_poly.type
_entity_poly.pdbx_seq_one_letter_code
_entity_poly.pdbx_strand_id
1 'polypeptide(L)'
;DGSAAGERCSAFAEARGTPHPGFCALEWHVWDTRFGRHAPDPQVRSTTAPHRLEVSGRDAQRENADISGEYLIAGTQGGRPAYVKAGERTAIRYWPASARWVIDREGLRDSDCCVAFAADP
;
A
#
# COMPACT_ATOMS: atom_id res chain seq x y z
N ASP A 1 -18.78 -15.88 16.51
CA ASP A 1 -17.77 -16.94 16.44
C ASP A 1 -17.27 -17.02 15.00
N GLY A 2 -16.02 -16.62 14.76
CA GLY A 2 -15.42 -16.62 13.41
C GLY A 2 -15.03 -18.00 12.91
N SER A 3 -15.03 -19.03 13.78
CA SER A 3 -14.66 -20.40 13.41
C SER A 3 -15.61 -21.01 12.37
N ALA A 4 -16.90 -20.66 12.41
CA ALA A 4 -17.90 -21.15 11.46
C ALA A 4 -17.74 -20.59 10.03
N ALA A 5 -17.09 -19.42 9.87
CA ALA A 5 -16.82 -18.86 8.54
C ALA A 5 -15.69 -19.62 7.82
N GLY A 6 -14.73 -20.17 8.59
CA GLY A 6 -13.60 -20.94 8.07
C GLY A 6 -14.01 -22.23 7.34
N GLU A 7 -15.25 -22.70 7.49
CA GLU A 7 -15.72 -23.91 6.80
C GLU A 7 -16.48 -23.62 5.49
N ARG A 8 -16.76 -22.35 5.17
CA ARG A 8 -17.73 -22.00 4.09
C ARG A 8 -17.27 -20.91 3.13
N CYS A 9 -16.09 -20.34 3.30
CA CYS A 9 -15.60 -19.23 2.47
C CYS A 9 -14.27 -19.55 1.79
N SER A 10 -14.04 -18.89 0.65
CA SER A 10 -12.75 -18.97 -0.06
C SER A 10 -11.65 -18.14 0.61
N ALA A 11 -12.03 -17.11 1.38
CA ALA A 11 -11.10 -16.31 2.15
C ALA A 11 -11.81 -15.58 3.31
N PHE A 12 -11.07 -15.31 4.39
CA PHE A 12 -11.50 -14.45 5.49
C PHE A 12 -10.35 -13.60 6.00
N ALA A 13 -10.66 -12.54 6.75
CA ALA A 13 -9.69 -11.80 7.54
C ALA A 13 -10.29 -11.55 8.93
N GLU A 14 -9.47 -11.68 9.97
CA GLU A 14 -9.89 -11.28 11.32
C GLU A 14 -10.00 -9.76 11.38
N ALA A 15 -11.17 -9.23 11.75
CA ALA A 15 -11.39 -7.79 11.77
C ALA A 15 -10.44 -7.04 12.71
N ARG A 16 -10.00 -7.65 13.82
CA ARG A 16 -9.08 -7.06 14.82
C ARG A 16 -9.42 -5.62 15.22
N GLY A 17 -10.70 -5.30 15.33
CA GLY A 17 -11.20 -3.97 15.68
C GLY A 17 -11.09 -2.92 14.56
N THR A 18 -10.72 -3.31 13.34
CA THR A 18 -10.74 -2.41 12.18
C THR A 18 -12.18 -2.06 11.79
N PRO A 19 -12.46 -0.80 11.43
CA PRO A 19 -13.82 -0.36 11.12
C PRO A 19 -14.29 -0.74 9.70
N HIS A 20 -13.39 -1.15 8.81
CA HIS A 20 -13.75 -1.54 7.44
C HIS A 20 -12.77 -2.58 6.85
N PRO A 21 -13.19 -3.41 5.88
CA PRO A 21 -12.33 -4.45 5.32
C PRO A 21 -11.15 -3.91 4.50
N GLY A 22 -11.16 -2.66 4.06
CA GLY A 22 -10.05 -2.07 3.30
C GLY A 22 -8.86 -1.56 4.13
N PHE A 23 -8.67 -2.02 5.37
CA PHE A 23 -7.44 -1.72 6.11
C PHE A 23 -6.31 -2.61 5.57
N CYS A 24 -5.27 -2.01 4.97
CA CYS A 24 -4.16 -2.76 4.36
C CYS A 24 -3.37 -3.63 5.35
N ALA A 25 -3.50 -3.38 6.65
CA ALA A 25 -2.89 -4.18 7.70
C ALA A 25 -3.63 -5.49 8.00
N LEU A 26 -4.83 -5.70 7.44
CA LEU A 26 -5.55 -6.96 7.59
C LEU A 26 -4.81 -8.10 6.86
N GLU A 27 -4.69 -9.22 7.56
CA GLU A 27 -4.13 -10.45 7.03
C GLU A 27 -5.26 -11.33 6.51
N TRP A 28 -5.25 -11.56 5.20
CA TRP A 28 -6.23 -12.42 4.55
C TRP A 28 -5.76 -13.87 4.61
N HIS A 29 -6.64 -14.73 5.09
CA HIS A 29 -6.48 -16.17 5.10
C HIS A 29 -7.28 -16.74 3.93
N VAL A 30 -6.60 -17.35 2.97
CA VAL A 30 -7.20 -17.90 1.75
C VAL A 30 -7.20 -19.42 1.83
N TRP A 31 -8.27 -20.05 1.38
CA TRP A 31 -8.37 -21.52 1.37
C TRP A 31 -7.33 -22.12 0.42
N ASP A 32 -6.41 -22.92 0.97
CA ASP A 32 -5.47 -23.71 0.19
C ASP A 32 -5.97 -25.15 0.09
N THR A 33 -6.41 -25.54 -1.11
CA THR A 33 -6.92 -26.90 -1.37
C THR A 33 -5.85 -27.98 -1.22
N ARG A 34 -4.56 -27.64 -1.34
CA ARG A 34 -3.46 -28.60 -1.17
C ARG A 34 -3.29 -29.01 0.29
N PHE A 35 -3.54 -28.08 1.21
CA PHE A 35 -3.42 -28.31 2.65
C PHE A 35 -4.76 -28.49 3.37
N GLY A 36 -5.88 -28.30 2.67
CA GLY A 36 -7.23 -28.44 3.23
C GLY A 36 -7.48 -27.48 4.39
N ARG A 37 -6.92 -26.26 4.33
CA ARG A 37 -7.06 -25.24 5.37
C ARG A 37 -6.89 -23.85 4.79
N HIS A 38 -7.40 -22.83 5.48
CA HIS A 38 -7.01 -21.46 5.19
C HIS A 38 -5.59 -21.18 5.68
N ALA A 39 -4.79 -20.55 4.84
CA ALA A 39 -3.44 -20.08 5.16
C ALA A 39 -3.33 -18.57 4.90
N PRO A 40 -2.52 -17.84 5.67
CA PRO A 40 -2.23 -16.44 5.37
C PRO A 40 -1.66 -16.29 3.95
N ASP A 41 -2.23 -15.41 3.16
CA ASP A 41 -1.72 -15.04 1.84
C ASP A 41 -1.27 -13.57 1.85
N PRO A 42 0.05 -13.29 1.89
CA PRO A 42 0.55 -11.92 1.97
C PRO A 42 0.28 -11.11 0.70
N GLN A 43 -0.05 -11.75 -0.43
CA GLN A 43 -0.38 -11.09 -1.70
C GLN A 43 -1.84 -10.64 -1.75
N VAL A 44 -2.73 -11.25 -0.96
CA VAL A 44 -4.13 -10.84 -0.89
C VAL A 44 -4.28 -9.70 0.11
N ARG A 45 -4.56 -8.51 -0.41
CA ARG A 45 -4.77 -7.29 0.37
C ARG A 45 -6.02 -6.57 -0.11
N SER A 46 -6.62 -5.85 0.82
CA SER A 46 -7.72 -4.94 0.58
C SER A 46 -7.31 -3.53 1.00
N THR A 47 -7.81 -2.53 0.29
CA THR A 47 -7.49 -1.12 0.55
C THR A 47 -8.68 -0.24 0.22
N THR A 48 -8.90 0.80 1.04
CA THR A 48 -9.78 1.94 0.69
C THR A 48 -9.00 3.09 0.06
N ALA A 49 -7.69 2.96 -0.08
CA ALA A 49 -6.86 3.99 -0.66
C ALA A 49 -7.25 4.23 -2.13
N PRO A 50 -7.22 5.49 -2.62
CA PRO A 50 -7.59 5.79 -3.99
C PRO A 50 -6.77 4.99 -4.98
N HIS A 51 -7.38 4.62 -6.12
CA HIS A 51 -6.66 3.97 -7.22
C HIS A 51 -5.60 4.89 -7.84
N ARG A 52 -5.84 6.22 -7.79
CA ARG A 52 -5.03 7.25 -8.42
C ARG A 52 -4.84 8.44 -7.49
N LEU A 53 -3.62 8.98 -7.46
CA LEU A 53 -3.26 10.23 -6.80
C LEU A 53 -2.64 11.19 -7.82
N GLU A 54 -2.83 12.48 -7.60
CA GLU A 54 -2.18 13.55 -8.37
C GLU A 54 -1.27 14.34 -7.44
N VAL A 55 0.02 14.42 -7.75
CA VAL A 55 0.96 15.32 -7.05
C VAL A 55 1.11 16.57 -7.89
N SER A 56 0.79 17.73 -7.31
CA SER A 56 0.79 19.00 -8.04
C SER A 56 1.47 20.12 -7.23
N GLY A 57 1.78 21.25 -7.89
CA GLY A 57 2.19 22.48 -7.22
C GLY A 57 3.64 22.91 -7.39
N ARG A 58 4.48 22.16 -8.13
CA ARG A 58 5.80 22.66 -8.54
C ARG A 58 5.77 23.22 -9.96
N ASP A 59 6.42 24.37 -10.12
CA ASP A 59 6.70 24.96 -11.42
C ASP A 59 7.68 24.06 -12.21
N ALA A 60 7.45 23.89 -13.51
CA ALA A 60 8.23 23.01 -14.38
C ALA A 60 9.72 23.37 -14.47
N GLN A 61 10.09 24.63 -14.20
CA GLN A 61 11.47 25.10 -14.24
C GLN A 61 12.20 24.93 -12.89
N ARG A 62 11.51 24.51 -11.83
CA ARG A 62 12.13 24.30 -10.52
C ARG A 62 12.73 22.91 -10.41
N GLU A 63 13.77 22.79 -9.59
CA GLU A 63 14.33 21.50 -9.18
C GLU A 63 13.22 20.58 -8.67
N ASN A 64 13.33 19.27 -8.85
CA ASN A 64 12.34 18.25 -8.53
C ASN A 64 10.91 18.50 -9.03
N ALA A 65 10.71 19.22 -10.14
CA ALA A 65 9.39 19.35 -10.76
C ALA A 65 8.86 18.02 -11.31
N ASP A 66 9.76 17.09 -11.64
CA ASP A 66 9.49 15.73 -12.12
C ASP A 66 8.72 14.86 -11.12
N ILE A 67 8.63 15.22 -9.84
CA ILE A 67 7.79 14.51 -8.86
C ILE A 67 6.30 14.79 -9.05
N SER A 68 5.94 15.78 -9.86
CA SER A 68 4.55 16.12 -10.14
C SER A 68 3.96 15.18 -11.18
N GLY A 69 2.65 14.95 -11.10
CA GLY A 69 1.86 14.16 -12.04
C GLY A 69 1.11 13.02 -11.37
N GLU A 70 0.68 12.07 -12.21
CA GLU A 70 -0.22 11.00 -11.84
C GLU A 70 0.53 9.77 -11.26
N TYR A 71 0.04 9.30 -10.12
CA TYR A 71 0.52 8.11 -9.43
C TYR A 71 -0.62 7.09 -9.31
N LEU A 72 -0.37 5.86 -9.75
CA LEU A 72 -1.32 4.75 -9.68
C LEU A 72 -0.94 3.79 -8.56
N ILE A 73 -1.94 3.20 -7.92
CA ILE A 73 -1.70 2.22 -6.87
C ILE A 73 -0.97 1.00 -7.43
N ALA A 74 0.16 0.65 -6.82
CA ALA A 74 1.01 -0.46 -7.23
C ALA A 74 0.96 -1.65 -6.24
N GLY A 75 0.15 -1.53 -5.19
CA GLY A 75 -0.02 -2.54 -4.15
C GLY A 75 0.21 -1.94 -2.77
N THR A 76 0.86 -2.71 -1.89
CA THR A 76 1.19 -2.29 -0.53
C THR A 76 2.67 -2.53 -0.22
N GLN A 77 3.29 -1.60 0.50
CA GLN A 77 4.64 -1.73 1.05
C GLN A 77 4.58 -1.43 2.55
N GLY A 78 5.10 -2.34 3.39
CA GLY A 78 5.05 -2.18 4.85
C GLY A 78 3.61 -2.10 5.42
N GLY A 79 2.67 -2.83 4.81
CA GLY A 79 1.25 -2.83 5.23
C GLY A 79 0.48 -1.55 4.89
N ARG A 80 1.04 -0.68 4.04
CA ARG A 80 0.41 0.57 3.61
C ARG A 80 0.37 0.67 2.08
N PRO A 81 -0.62 1.37 1.51
CA PRO A 81 -0.72 1.59 0.06
C PRO A 81 0.58 2.16 -0.51
N ALA A 82 0.97 1.69 -1.67
CA ALA A 82 2.14 2.19 -2.39
C ALA A 82 1.73 2.59 -3.79
N TYR A 83 2.30 3.67 -4.31
CA TYR A 83 1.95 4.22 -5.61
C TYR A 83 3.17 4.40 -6.49
N VAL A 84 3.02 4.18 -7.79
CA VAL A 84 4.08 4.37 -8.78
C VAL A 84 3.58 5.35 -9.84
N LYS A 85 4.44 6.27 -10.24
CA LYS A 85 4.18 7.25 -11.28
C LYS A 85 4.16 6.54 -12.64
N ALA A 86 3.12 6.77 -13.44
CA ALA A 86 2.94 6.03 -14.69
C ALA A 86 4.14 6.23 -15.64
N GLY A 87 4.73 5.12 -16.11
CA GLY A 87 5.87 5.14 -17.03
C GLY A 87 7.23 5.50 -16.41
N GLU A 88 7.29 5.77 -15.10
CA GLU A 88 8.50 6.16 -14.40
C GLU A 88 8.80 5.21 -13.23
N ARG A 89 10.01 5.31 -12.68
CA ARG A 89 10.38 4.60 -11.44
C ARG A 89 9.89 5.31 -10.20
N THR A 90 9.55 6.60 -10.28
CA THR A 90 9.18 7.41 -9.13
C THR A 90 7.98 6.82 -8.39
N ALA A 91 8.06 6.71 -7.07
CA ALA A 91 7.01 6.11 -6.26
C ALA A 91 6.72 6.89 -4.97
N ILE A 92 5.49 6.76 -4.48
CA ILE A 92 5.07 7.16 -3.14
C ILE A 92 5.02 5.91 -2.27
N ARG A 93 5.80 5.89 -1.19
CA ARG A 93 5.86 4.77 -0.25
C ARG A 93 5.91 5.28 1.19
N TYR A 94 5.50 4.42 2.12
CA TYR A 94 5.69 4.69 3.53
C TYR A 94 7.10 4.32 3.97
N TRP A 95 7.73 5.18 4.77
CA TRP A 95 9.01 4.94 5.40
C TRP A 95 8.81 4.73 6.91
N PRO A 96 8.92 3.48 7.40
CA PRO A 96 8.60 3.15 8.79
C PRO A 96 9.47 3.85 9.82
N ALA A 97 10.77 4.04 9.53
CA ALA A 97 11.75 4.54 10.51
C ALA A 97 11.43 5.95 11.04
N SER A 98 10.75 6.78 10.25
CA SER A 98 10.30 8.12 10.66
C SER A 98 8.79 8.30 10.63
N ALA A 99 8.04 7.23 10.35
CA ALA A 99 6.58 7.23 10.20
C ALA A 99 6.06 8.24 9.16
N ARG A 100 6.70 8.33 7.99
CA ARG A 100 6.36 9.33 6.95
C ARG A 100 6.05 8.70 5.60
N TRP A 101 5.27 9.42 4.80
CA TRP A 101 5.16 9.17 3.37
C TRP A 101 6.31 9.87 2.64
N VAL A 102 6.94 9.18 1.71
CA VAL A 102 8.06 9.71 0.92
C VAL A 102 7.83 9.52 -0.56
N ILE A 103 8.38 10.42 -1.37
CA ILE A 103 8.52 10.26 -2.82
C ILE A 103 9.95 9.82 -3.11
N ASP A 104 10.12 8.71 -3.82
CA ASP A 104 11.42 8.10 -4.14
C ASP A 104 11.54 7.88 -5.65
N ARG A 105 12.59 8.41 -6.28
CA ARG A 105 12.83 8.28 -7.72
C ARG A 105 13.22 6.88 -8.16
N GLU A 106 13.70 6.05 -7.24
CA GLU A 106 14.10 4.67 -7.54
C GLU A 106 13.01 3.66 -7.18
N GLY A 107 11.80 4.13 -6.86
CA GLY A 107 10.62 3.30 -6.73
C GLY A 107 10.39 2.70 -5.35
N LEU A 108 9.77 1.51 -5.35
CA LEU A 108 9.34 0.80 -4.15
C LEU A 108 10.49 0.02 -3.52
N ARG A 109 11.40 0.75 -2.87
CA ARG A 109 12.55 0.18 -2.15
C ARG A 109 12.50 0.48 -0.65
N ASP A 110 13.26 -0.26 0.13
CA ASP A 110 13.50 0.06 1.53
C ASP A 110 14.80 0.88 1.63
N SER A 111 14.67 2.21 1.64
CA SER A 111 15.79 3.15 1.68
C SER A 111 15.38 4.40 2.45
N ASP A 112 16.37 5.08 3.02
CA ASP A 112 16.30 6.40 3.62
C ASP A 112 16.45 7.55 2.60
N CYS A 113 16.88 7.25 1.36
CA CYS A 113 16.96 8.21 0.28
C CYS A 113 15.56 8.50 -0.28
N CYS A 114 15.18 9.78 -0.28
CA CYS A 114 13.94 10.27 -0.89
C CYS A 114 14.12 11.70 -1.39
N VAL A 115 13.19 12.15 -2.22
CA VAL A 115 13.24 13.47 -2.88
C VAL A 115 12.20 14.44 -2.31
N ALA A 116 11.20 13.90 -1.61
CA ALA A 116 10.23 14.64 -0.83
C ALA A 116 9.66 13.74 0.27
N PHE A 117 9.14 14.35 1.34
CA PHE A 117 8.41 13.66 2.40
C PHE A 117 7.22 14.50 2.86
N ALA A 118 6.18 13.83 3.34
CA ALA A 118 5.08 14.47 4.06
C ALA A 118 5.41 14.52 5.55
N ALA A 119 5.11 15.65 6.19
CA ALA A 119 5.13 15.81 7.63
C ALA A 119 3.74 16.22 8.11
N ASP A 120 3.42 15.89 9.36
CA ASP A 120 2.23 16.45 10.00
C ASP A 120 2.34 17.99 10.03
N PRO A 121 1.24 18.71 9.74
CA PRO A 121 1.23 20.16 9.76
C PRO A 121 1.42 20.75 11.16
#